data_AF-A0A1T4N881-F1
#
_entry.id   AF-A0A1T4N881-F1
#
_cell.length_a   1.000
_cell.length_b   1.000
_cell.length_c   1.000
_cell.angle_alpha   90.00
_cell.angle_beta   90.00
_cell.angle_gamma   90.00
#
_symmetry.space_group_name_H-M   'P 1'
#
loop_
_entity.id
_entity.type
_entity.pdbx_description
1 polymer ?
#
loop_
_entity_poly.entity_id
_entity_poly.type
_entity_poly.pdbx_seq_one_letter_code
_entity_poly.pdbx_strand_id
1 'polypeptide(L)' 'MNSNLDTRLHDHVALAEIELYSELLTAVAATEGRLSTEQIDAVLGVLPQRRAGDSDAHVPLSPEPRRRRGRCPQRSRR' A
#
# COMPACT_ATOMS: atom_id res chain seq x y z
N MET A 1 -30.06 -14.52 5.53
CA MET A 1 -29.57 -15.04 6.84
C MET A 1 -28.06 -15.08 6.74
N ASN A 2 -27.42 -13.94 7.03
CA ASN A 2 -25.98 -13.72 6.83
C ASN A 2 -25.32 -13.14 8.09
N SER A 3 -26.10 -12.94 9.16
CA SER A 3 -25.73 -12.16 10.35
C SER A 3 -24.67 -12.83 11.24
N ASN A 4 -24.55 -14.16 11.23
CA ASN A 4 -23.59 -14.89 12.07
C ASN A 4 -22.15 -14.83 11.52
N LEU A 5 -22.00 -14.70 10.20
CA LEU A 5 -20.70 -14.51 9.56
C LEU A 5 -20.16 -13.12 9.89
N ASP A 6 -21.05 -12.12 9.84
CA ASP A 6 -20.79 -10.75 10.25
C ASP A 6 -20.24 -10.70 11.69
N THR A 7 -20.84 -11.40 12.66
CA THR A 7 -20.36 -11.37 14.06
C THR A 7 -18.97 -11.98 14.25
N ARG A 8 -18.64 -13.09 13.57
CA ARG A 8 -17.30 -13.70 13.66
C ARG A 8 -16.24 -12.91 12.88
N LEU A 9 -16.63 -12.25 11.79
CA LEU A 9 -15.77 -11.30 11.08
C LEU A 9 -15.52 -10.04 11.91
N HIS A 10 -16.55 -9.54 12.61
CA HIS A 10 -16.42 -8.48 13.61
C HIS A 10 -15.45 -8.89 14.72
N ASP A 11 -15.42 -10.17 15.13
CA ASP A 11 -14.45 -10.66 16.11
C ASP A 11 -13.01 -10.51 15.59
N HIS A 12 -12.72 -10.90 14.35
CA HIS A 12 -11.36 -10.75 13.80
C HIS A 12 -10.92 -9.30 13.61
N VAL A 13 -11.81 -8.41 13.16
CA VAL A 13 -11.50 -6.98 13.03
C VAL A 13 -11.35 -6.34 14.41
N ALA A 14 -12.25 -6.63 15.35
CA ALA A 14 -12.17 -6.11 16.72
C ALA A 14 -10.92 -6.62 17.45
N LEU A 15 -10.54 -7.88 17.26
CA LEU A 15 -9.30 -8.43 17.83
C LEU A 15 -8.07 -7.74 17.23
N ALA A 16 -8.06 -7.47 15.93
CA ALA A 16 -6.98 -6.70 15.30
C ALA A 16 -6.91 -5.27 15.83
N GLU A 17 -8.06 -4.62 16.08
CA GLU A 17 -8.10 -3.29 16.71
C GLU A 17 -7.63 -3.32 18.17
N ILE A 18 -7.96 -4.38 18.93
CA ILE A 18 -7.46 -4.59 20.30
C ILE A 18 -5.94 -4.76 20.30
N GLU A 19 -5.41 -5.59 19.39
CA GLU A 19 -3.97 -5.79 19.22
C GLU A 19 -3.28 -4.46 18.90
N LEU A 20 -3.79 -3.71 17.92
CA LEU A 20 -3.30 -2.38 17.55
C LEU A 20 -3.28 -1.40 18.75
N TYR A 21 -4.37 -1.33 19.52
CA TYR A 21 -4.41 -0.47 20.70
C TYR A 21 -3.47 -0.94 21.81
N SER A 22 -3.29 -2.25 21.98
CA SER A 22 -2.36 -2.80 22.96
C SER A 22 -0.91 -2.45 22.63
N GLU A 23 -0.53 -2.46 21.35
CA GLU A 23 0.79 -2.02 20.88
C GLU A 23 1.00 -0.52 21.15
N LEU A 24 -0.02 0.31 20.88
CA LEU A 24 0.05 1.75 21.16
C LEU A 24 0.19 2.06 22.65
N LEU A 25 -0.56 1.37 23.52
CA LEU A 25 -0.46 1.51 24.97
C LEU A 25 0.91 1.04 25.48
N THR A 26 1.45 -0.03 24.91
CA THR A 26 2.80 -0.51 25.22
C THR A 26 3.85 0.52 24.85
N ALA A 27 3.73 1.14 23.67
CA ALA A 27 4.64 2.20 23.25
C ALA A 27 4.57 3.41 24.18
N VAL A 28 3.36 3.84 24.60
CA VAL A 28 3.20 4.90 25.61
C VAL A 28 3.90 4.53 26.91
N ALA A 29 3.66 3.31 27.43
CA ALA A 29 4.24 2.84 28.68
C ALA A 29 5.78 2.74 28.64
N ALA A 30 6.36 2.53 27.46
CA ALA A 30 7.81 2.52 27.26
C ALA A 30 8.42 3.93 27.14
N THR A 31 7.61 4.98 27.10
CA THR A 31 8.07 6.37 27.03
C THR A 31 7.77 7.12 28.31
N GLU A 32 8.63 8.10 28.63
CA GLU A 32 8.48 8.95 29.83
C GLU A 32 7.36 10.01 29.70
N GLY A 33 6.48 9.91 28.68
CA GLY A 33 5.52 10.97 28.37
C GLY A 33 4.52 10.59 27.27
N ARG A 34 4.01 11.60 26.57
CA ARG A 34 3.09 11.39 25.44
C ARG A 34 3.89 11.06 24.18
N LEU A 35 3.34 10.17 23.35
CA LEU A 35 3.88 9.94 22.01
C LEU A 35 3.68 11.18 21.13
N SER A 36 4.69 11.54 20.35
CA SER A 36 4.55 12.48 19.24
C SER A 36 3.76 11.85 18.10
N THR A 37 3.25 12.67 17.19
CA THR A 37 2.55 12.17 16.00
C THR A 37 3.45 11.25 15.16
N GLU A 38 4.74 11.57 15.00
CA GLU A 38 5.66 10.70 14.25
C GLU A 38 5.85 9.34 14.93
N GLN A 39 5.86 9.31 16.26
CA GLN A 39 5.97 8.06 17.02
C GLN A 39 4.69 7.22 16.90
N ILE A 40 3.52 7.87 16.92
CA ILE A 40 2.23 7.22 16.66
C ILE A 40 2.23 6.64 15.25
N ASP A 41 2.60 7.41 14.23
CA ASP A 41 2.63 6.95 12.84
C ASP A 41 3.62 5.78 12.64
N ALA A 42 4.72 5.76 13.38
CA ALA A 42 5.67 4.64 13.36
C ALA A 42 5.08 3.36 13.97
N VAL A 43 4.40 3.46 15.12
CA VAL A 43 3.71 2.33 15.77
C VAL A 43 2.57 1.80 14.89
N LEU A 44 1.80 2.71 14.29
CA LEU A 44 0.71 2.35 13.38
C LEU A 44 1.18 1.92 11.98
N GLY A 45 2.48 1.98 11.69
CA GLY A 45 3.04 1.64 10.37
C GLY A 45 2.56 2.55 9.23
N VAL A 46 2.09 3.76 9.54
CA VAL A 46 1.53 4.73 8.59
C VAL A 46 2.63 5.43 7.79
N LEU A 47 3.82 5.59 8.38
CA LEU A 47 4.97 6.09 7.64
C LEU A 47 5.30 5.12 6.50
N PRO A 48 5.58 5.63 5.28
CA PRO A 48 5.99 4.78 4.17
C PRO A 48 7.28 4.08 4.61
N GLN A 49 7.17 2.78 4.91
CA GLN A 49 8.36 1.95 5.09
C GLN A 49 9.11 2.08 3.77
N ARG A 50 10.26 2.74 3.80
CA ARG A 50 11.21 2.66 2.70
C ARG A 50 11.62 1.20 2.68
N ARG A 51 10.86 0.36 1.96
CA ARG A 51 11.12 -1.07 1.83
C ARG A 51 12.53 -1.18 1.27
N ALA A 52 13.48 -1.43 2.16
CA ALA A 52 14.83 -1.80 1.78
C ALA A 52 14.75 -3.25 1.31
N GLY A 53 14.14 -3.52 0.15
CA GLY A 53 14.23 -4.86 -0.43
C GLY A 53 13.12 -5.35 -1.36
N ASP A 54 11.90 -4.80 -1.37
CA ASP A 54 10.89 -5.28 -2.32
C ASP A 54 11.03 -4.59 -3.67
N SER A 55 12.15 -4.88 -4.30
CA SER A 55 12.22 -5.09 -5.74
C SER A 55 11.45 -6.37 -6.09
N ASP A 56 10.13 -6.38 -5.90
CA ASP A 56 9.28 -7.28 -6.66
C ASP A 56 8.59 -6.44 -7.73
N ALA A 57 9.36 -6.25 -8.81
CA ALA A 57 8.90 -6.20 -10.18
C ALA A 57 7.38 -6.00 -10.40
N HIS A 58 6.84 -4.81 -10.09
CA HIS A 58 5.88 -4.24 -11.02
C HIS A 58 6.67 -3.76 -12.23
N VAL A 59 7.00 -4.70 -13.13
CA VAL A 59 7.37 -4.34 -14.49
C VAL A 59 6.14 -3.63 -15.05
N PRO A 60 6.19 -2.31 -15.34
CA PRO A 60 5.20 -1.78 -16.24
C PRO A 60 5.48 -2.50 -17.55
N LEU A 61 4.58 -3.38 -17.97
CA LEU A 61 4.59 -3.93 -19.32
C LEU A 61 4.38 -2.75 -20.28
N SER A 62 5.46 -2.05 -20.60
CA SER A 62 5.57 -1.28 -21.83
C SER A 62 6.27 -2.18 -22.84
N PRO A 63 5.49 -2.78 -23.74
CA PRO A 63 5.90 -2.88 -25.12
C PRO A 63 4.74 -2.36 -25.99
N GLU A 64 4.88 -1.34 -26.82
CA GLU A 64 5.76 -1.28 -27.98
C GLU A 64 5.82 0.17 -28.51
N PRO A 65 6.92 0.58 -29.15
CA PRO A 65 6.93 1.78 -29.97
C PRO A 65 6.02 1.53 -31.17
N ARG A 66 4.94 2.34 -31.31
CA ARG A 66 4.14 2.37 -32.54
C ARG A 66 5.09 2.59 -33.71
N ARG A 67 5.33 1.53 -34.48
CA ARG A 67 6.13 1.58 -35.70
C ARG A 67 5.68 2.78 -36.52
N ARG A 68 6.57 3.78 -36.64
CA ARG A 68 6.48 4.81 -37.66
C ARG A 68 6.41 4.09 -39.01
N ARG A 69 5.21 3.89 -39.55
CA ARG A 69 5.04 3.62 -40.97
C ARG A 69 5.38 4.91 -41.70
N GLY A 70 6.68 5.15 -41.85
CA GLY A 70 7.16 5.98 -42.93
C GLY A 70 6.81 5.28 -44.24
N ARG A 71 5.99 5.94 -45.06
CA ARG A 71 6.02 5.82 -46.53
C ARG A 71 5.44 7.10 -47.13
N CYS A 72 6.29 8.10 -47.32
CA CYS A 72 6.28 8.90 -48.54
C CYS A 72 7.30 8.26 -49.51
N PRO A 73 7.28 8.50 -50.83
CA PRO A 73 6.24 9.13 -51.67
C PRO A 73 5.87 8.22 -52.89
N GLN A 74 4.62 8.25 -53.37
CA GLN A 74 4.35 7.79 -54.74
C GLN A 74 4.08 8.96 -55.67
N ARG A 75 5.16 9.31 -56.37
CA ARG A 75 5.22 10.18 -57.53
C ARG A 75 4.60 9.43 -58.72
N SER A 76 3.45 9.88 -59.22
CA SER A 76 2.90 9.51 -60.53
C SER A 76 2.00 10.65 -61.00
N ARG A 77 2.53 11.60 -61.80
CA ARG A 77 2.34 11.66 -63.26
C ARG A 77 0.86 11.73 -63.68
N ARG A 78 0.29 12.93 -63.77
CA ARG A 78 -0.27 13.51 -65.00
C ARG A 78 -0.70 14.95 -64.77
#